data_AF-A0A349DLS2-F1
#
_entry.id   AF-A0A349DLS2-F1
#
_cell.length_a   1.000
_cell.length_b   1.000
_cell.length_c   1.000
_cell.angle_alpha   90.00
_cell.angle_beta   90.00
_cell.angle_gamma   90.00
#
_symmetry.space_group_name_H-M   'P 1'
#
loop_
_entity.id
_entity.type
_entity.pdbx_description
1 polymer ?
#
loop_
_entity_poly.entity_id
_entity_poly.type
_entity_poly.pdbx_seq_one_letter_code
_entity_poly.pdbx_strand_id
1 'polypeptide(L)' 'MDNTIDRKNYDEKAFKRLLVTFLKQQPNGATQNEMVIATGLSKDWVELAVRALLNDFPARLEPNAQQELIYI' A
#
# COMPACT_ATOMS: atom_id res chain seq x y z
N MET A 1 3.72 -4.66 -24.33
CA MET A 1 3.11 -3.73 -23.36
C MET A 1 4.22 -3.32 -22.42
N ASP A 2 4.61 -2.06 -22.52
CA ASP A 2 5.72 -1.49 -21.75
C ASP A 2 5.19 -1.21 -20.33
N ASN A 3 5.37 -2.16 -19.40
CA ASN A 3 5.03 -1.99 -17.99
C ASN A 3 6.13 -1.23 -17.25
N THR A 4 6.70 -0.21 -17.89
CA THR A 4 7.56 0.73 -17.19
C THR A 4 6.61 1.62 -16.40
N ILE A 5 6.40 1.29 -15.13
CA ILE A 5 5.74 2.19 -14.18
C ILE A 5 6.36 3.56 -14.40
N ASP A 6 5.58 4.48 -14.97
CA ASP A 6 6.05 5.80 -15.33
C ASP A 6 6.25 6.57 -14.03
N ARG A 7 7.39 6.31 -13.37
CA ARG A 7 7.80 6.87 -12.08
C ARG A 7 7.72 8.41 -12.08
N LYS A 8 7.65 9.04 -13.25
CA LYS A 8 7.40 10.47 -13.42
C LYS A 8 6.06 10.94 -12.82
N ASN A 9 5.04 10.08 -12.77
CA ASN A 9 3.75 10.38 -12.14
C ASN A 9 3.62 9.82 -10.73
N TYR A 10 4.69 9.22 -10.19
CA TYR A 10 4.70 8.69 -8.84
C TYR A 10 4.94 9.82 -7.83
N ASP A 11 3.87 10.45 -7.34
CA ASP A 11 3.97 11.28 -6.15
C ASP A 11 4.00 10.39 -4.90
N GLU A 12 5.19 9.84 -4.63
CA GLU A 12 5.45 8.96 -3.50
C GLU A 12 4.89 9.52 -2.19
N LYS A 13 4.99 10.83 -1.98
CA LYS A 13 4.57 11.48 -0.74
C LYS A 13 3.04 11.54 -0.64
N ALA A 14 2.35 11.86 -1.74
CA ALA A 14 0.90 11.83 -1.79
C ALA A 14 0.34 10.40 -1.63
N PHE A 15 0.93 9.42 -2.32
CA PHE A 15 0.49 8.03 -2.25
C PHE A 15 0.77 7.40 -0.88
N LYS A 16 1.94 7.63 -0.30
CA LYS A 16 2.23 7.24 1.09
C LYS A 16 1.23 7.85 2.05
N ARG A 17 0.89 9.14 1.91
CA ARG A 17 -0.08 9.81 2.78
C ARG A 17 -1.47 9.18 2.67
N LEU A 18 -1.94 8.84 1.46
CA LEU A 18 -3.22 8.15 1.26
C LEU A 18 -3.24 6.80 1.97
N LEU A 19 -2.21 5.98 1.76
CA LEU A 19 -2.11 4.65 2.38
C LEU A 19 -1.98 4.73 3.90
N VAL A 20 -1.17 5.63 4.45
CA VAL A 20 -1.05 5.81 5.89
C VAL A 20 -2.37 6.30 6.51
N THR A 21 -3.09 7.18 5.81
CA THR A 21 -4.40 7.65 6.30
C THR A 21 -5.41 6.50 6.34
N PHE A 22 -5.43 5.68 5.30
CA PHE A 22 -6.26 4.49 5.22
C PHE A 22 -5.90 3.46 6.30
N LEU A 23 -4.62 3.13 6.46
CA LEU A 23 -4.13 2.18 7.46
C LEU A 23 -4.45 2.65 8.89
N LYS A 24 -4.38 3.95 9.17
CA LYS A 24 -4.80 4.50 10.47
C LYS A 24 -6.29 4.33 10.78
N GLN A 25 -7.12 4.17 9.74
CA GLN A 25 -8.55 3.89 9.88
C GLN A 25 -8.86 2.40 9.97
N GLN A 26 -7.86 1.54 9.72
CA GLN A 26 -7.99 0.09 9.73
C GLN A 26 -7.24 -0.50 10.94
N PRO A 27 -7.92 -0.69 12.09
CA PRO A 27 -7.27 -1.15 13.32
C PRO A 27 -6.71 -2.58 13.21
N ASN A 28 -7.17 -3.36 12.23
CA ASN A 28 -6.69 -4.72 11.96
C ASN A 28 -5.71 -4.79 10.77
N GLY A 29 -5.24 -3.63 10.29
CA GLY A 29 -4.48 -3.54 9.05
C GLY A 29 -5.34 -3.75 7.81
N ALA A 30 -4.71 -3.78 6.64
CA ALA A 30 -5.38 -3.98 5.36
C ALA A 30 -4.55 -4.77 4.36
N THR A 31 -5.21 -5.49 3.47
CA THR A 31 -4.60 -6.20 2.34
C THR A 31 -4.26 -5.23 1.20
N GLN A 32 -3.38 -5.65 0.28
CA GLN A 32 -3.11 -4.87 -0.94
C GLN A 32 -4.37 -4.61 -1.78
N ASN A 33 -5.31 -5.56 -1.84
CA ASN A 33 -6.54 -5.39 -2.60
C ASN A 33 -7.44 -4.32 -1.99
N GLU A 34 -7.58 -4.31 -0.67
CA GLU A 34 -8.35 -3.27 0.02
C GLU A 34 -7.73 -1.89 -0.18
N MET A 35 -6.39 -1.81 -0.16
CA MET A 35 -5.67 -0.57 -0.47
C MET A 35 -5.93 -0.09 -1.90
N VAL A 36 -5.89 -0.99 -2.89
CA VAL A 36 -6.21 -0.68 -4.30
C VAL A 36 -7.63 -0.10 -4.40
N ILE A 37 -8.61 -0.76 -3.76
CA ILE A 37 -10.02 -0.32 -3.79
C ILE A 37 -10.20 1.02 -3.08
N ALA A 38 -9.59 1.19 -1.90
CA ALA A 38 -9.75 2.40 -1.08
C ALA A 38 -9.04 3.62 -1.67
N THR A 39 -7.89 3.42 -2.30
CA THR A 39 -7.09 4.52 -2.86
C THR A 39 -7.35 4.78 -4.34
N GLY A 40 -7.99 3.83 -5.04
CA GLY A 40 -8.18 3.87 -6.50
C GLY A 40 -6.88 3.71 -7.30
N LEU A 41 -5.78 3.33 -6.65
CA LEU A 41 -4.47 3.14 -7.27
C LEU A 41 -4.37 1.78 -7.95
N SER A 42 -3.55 1.67 -8.99
CA SER A 42 -3.22 0.35 -9.54
C SER A 42 -2.45 -0.48 -8.51
N LYS A 43 -2.52 -1.80 -8.67
CA LYS A 43 -1.79 -2.74 -7.80
C LYS A 43 -0.30 -2.44 -7.74
N ASP A 44 0.31 -2.10 -8.87
CA ASP A 44 1.74 -1.79 -8.95
C ASP A 44 2.11 -0.55 -8.11
N TRP A 45 1.24 0.47 -8.13
CA TRP A 45 1.44 1.69 -7.34
C TRP A 45 1.27 1.43 -5.85
N VAL A 46 0.27 0.63 -5.46
CA VAL A 46 0.09 0.21 -4.07
C VAL A 46 1.32 -0.57 -3.62
N GLU A 47 1.82 -1.52 -4.41
CA GLU A 47 2.99 -2.31 -4.05
C GLU A 47 4.24 -1.44 -3.83
N LEU A 48 4.49 -0.46 -4.70
CA LEU A 48 5.61 0.47 -4.54
C LEU A 48 5.49 1.31 -3.26
N ALA A 49 4.32 1.88 -3.01
CA ALA A 49 4.11 2.75 -1.86
C ALA A 49 4.14 1.97 -0.55
N VAL A 50 3.61 0.76 -0.56
CA VAL A 50 3.68 -0.19 0.54
C VAL A 50 5.12 -0.62 0.86
N ARG A 51 5.92 -1.00 -0.15
CA ARG A 51 7.34 -1.32 0.05
C ARG A 51 8.11 -0.14 0.65
N ALA A 52 7.80 1.06 0.19
CA ALA A 52 8.40 2.27 0.72
C ALA A 52 7.95 2.56 2.16
N LEU A 53 6.70 2.25 2.53
CA LEU A 53 6.21 2.34 3.92
C LEU A 53 6.87 1.33 4.85
N LEU A 54 7.12 0.10 4.38
CA LEU A 54 7.84 -0.92 5.17
C LEU A 54 9.29 -0.51 5.48
N ASN A 55 9.90 0.32 4.64
CA ASN A 55 11.26 0.82 4.86
C ASN A 55 11.31 2.07 5.77
N ASP A 56 10.31 2.95 5.69
CA ASP A 56 10.31 4.24 6.41
C ASP A 56 9.48 4.24 7.70
N PHE A 57 8.50 3.35 7.82
CA PHE A 57 7.53 3.31 8.91
C PHE A 57 7.63 1.97 9.65
N PRO A 58 7.28 1.87 10.94
CA PRO A 58 7.17 0.59 11.65
C PRO A 58 5.98 -0.26 11.17
N ALA A 59 5.60 -0.15 9.89
CA ALA A 59 4.59 -0.97 9.27
C ALA A 59 5.08 -2.41 9.22
N ARG A 60 4.20 -3.35 9.55
CA ARG A 60 4.51 -4.78 9.53
C ARG A 60 3.60 -5.51 8.57
N LEU A 61 4.14 -6.58 8.01
CA LEU A 61 3.41 -7.56 7.23
C LEU A 61 3.11 -8.75 8.12
N GLU A 62 1.83 -9.00 8.39
CA GLU A 62 1.39 -10.18 9.13
C GLU A 62 0.42 -11.00 8.28
N PRO A 63 0.42 -12.33 8.40
CA PRO A 63 -0.62 -13.16 7.81
C PRO A 63 -1.90 -13.06 8.66
N ASN A 64 -3.04 -12.80 8.01
CA ASN A 64 -4.35 -12.90 8.66
C ASN A 64 -4.78 -14.37 8.80
N ALA A 65 -5.94 -14.60 9.41
CA ALA A 65 -6.53 -15.94 9.58
C ALA A 65 -6.80 -16.68 8.25
N GLN A 66 -6.82 -15.96 7.12
CA GLN A 66 -7.03 -16.47 5.77
C GLN A 66 -5.71 -16.60 5.00
N GLN A 67 -4.56 -16.47 5.68
CA GLN A 67 -3.20 -16.50 5.11
C GLN A 67 -2.92 -15.38 4.10
N GLU A 68 -3.69 -14.28 4.14
CA GLU A 68 -3.42 -13.10 3.35
C GLU A 68 -2.48 -12.16 4.10
N LEU A 69 -1.61 -11.48 3.36
CA LEU A 69 -0.71 -10.48 3.90
C LEU A 69 -1.46 -9.18 4.19
N ILE A 70 -1.58 -8.86 5.48
CA ILE A 70 -2.13 -7.60 5.99
C ILE A 70 -1.00 -6.67 6.41
N TYR A 71 -1.14 -5.40 6.07
CA TYR A 71 -0.25 -4.32 6.48
C TYR A 71 -0.82 -3.64 7.71
N ILE A 72 -0.05 -3.60 8.79
CA ILE A 72 -0.42 -3.04 10.10
C ILE A 72 0.57 -1.96 10.50
#